data_AF-A0A5C6ZVM8-F1
#
_entry.id   AF-A0A5C6ZVM8-F1
#
_cell.length_a   1.000
_cell.length_b   1.000
_cell.length_c   1.000
_cell.angle_alpha   90.00
_cell.angle_beta   90.00
_cell.angle_gamma   90.00
#
_symmetry.space_group_name_H-M   'P 1'
#
loop_
_entity.id
_entity.type
_entity.pdbx_description
1 polymer ?
#
loop_
_entity_poly.entity_id
_entity_poly.type
_entity_poly.pdbx_seq_one_letter_code
_entity_poly.pdbx_strand_id
1 'polypeptide(L)' 'MAEIKITKKTPVWPWILLFLIVIGGLFFLFFYGDTNEDEFTDDNATEFEEVTSTNPQNNSLVSLLTSEVA' A
#
# COMPACT_ATOMS: atom_id res chain seq x y z
N MET A 1 -48.22 -42.43 28.56
CA MET A 1 -47.36 -41.42 29.20
C MET A 1 -46.02 -41.49 28.49
N ALA A 2 -45.74 -40.55 27.60
CA ALA A 2 -44.52 -40.57 26.80
C ALA A 2 -43.52 -39.59 27.42
N GLU A 3 -42.40 -40.13 27.87
CA GLU A 3 -41.26 -39.35 28.31
C GLU A 3 -40.63 -38.69 27.08
N ILE A 4 -40.94 -37.40 26.87
CA ILE A 4 -40.36 -36.63 25.78
C ILE A 4 -38.93 -36.25 26.17
N LYS A 5 -37.98 -37.05 25.67
CA LYS A 5 -36.55 -36.79 25.76
C LYS A 5 -36.23 -35.58 24.88
N ILE A 6 -36.25 -34.39 25.47
CA ILE A 6 -35.81 -33.15 24.82
C ILE A 6 -34.29 -33.23 24.63
N THR A 7 -33.90 -33.62 23.43
CA THR A 7 -32.51 -33.56 22.99
C THR A 7 -32.19 -32.09 22.72
N LYS A 8 -31.37 -31.48 23.58
CA LYS A 8 -30.88 -30.11 23.39
C LYS A 8 -30.12 -30.04 22.07
N LYS A 9 -30.74 -29.45 21.05
CA LYS A 9 -30.05 -29.16 19.79
C LYS A 9 -28.90 -28.21 20.11
N THR A 10 -27.69 -28.56 19.71
CA THR A 10 -26.55 -27.66 19.88
C THR A 10 -26.87 -26.33 19.18
N PRO A 11 -26.48 -25.20 19.76
CA PRO A 11 -26.66 -23.92 19.10
C PRO A 11 -25.69 -23.89 17.91
N VAL A 12 -26.13 -24.38 16.76
CA VAL A 12 -25.39 -24.26 15.49
C VAL A 12 -25.47 -22.81 14.97
N TRP A 13 -26.51 -22.09 15.39
CA TRP A 13 -26.83 -20.73 14.99
C TRP A 13 -25.68 -19.69 15.12
N PRO A 14 -24.85 -19.68 16.19
CA PRO A 14 -23.72 -18.76 16.32
C PRO A 14 -22.64 -18.99 15.24
N TRP A 15 -22.46 -20.24 14.81
CA TRP A 15 -21.44 -20.61 13.84
C TRP A 15 -21.79 -20.15 12.42
N ILE A 16 -23.08 -20.17 12.05
CA ILE A 16 -23.54 -19.64 10.76
C ILE A 16 -23.27 -18.14 10.67
N LEU A 17 -23.56 -17.40 11.74
CA LEU A 17 -23.37 -15.95 11.77
C LEU A 17 -21.88 -15.58 11.64
N LEU A 18 -21.01 -16.31 12.34
CA LEU A 18 -19.56 -16.14 12.25
C LEU A 18 -19.07 -16.37 10.81
N PHE A 19 -19.49 -17.47 10.18
CA PHE A 19 -19.13 -17.75 8.79
C PHE A 19 -19.60 -16.67 7.84
N LEU A 20 -20.82 -16.15 8.03
CA LEU A 20 -21.39 -15.11 7.18
C LEU A 20 -20.59 -13.80 7.29
N ILE A 21 -20.17 -13.41 8.49
CA ILE A 21 -19.34 -12.21 8.71
C ILE A 21 -17.99 -12.35 8.02
N VAL A 22 -17.34 -13.52 8.18
CA VAL A 22 -16.04 -13.78 7.55
C VAL A 22 -16.16 -13.78 6.02
N ILE A 23 -17.11 -14.54 5.47
CA ILE A 23 -17.33 -14.61 4.02
C ILE A 23 -17.75 -13.23 3.46
N GLY A 24 -18.64 -12.52 4.14
CA GLY A 24 -19.06 -11.18 3.75
C GLY A 24 -17.92 -10.17 3.77
N GLY A 25 -17.04 -10.25 4.77
CA GLY A 25 -15.83 -9.42 4.86
C GLY A 25 -14.84 -9.72 3.74
N LEU A 26 -14.57 -11.00 3.45
CA LEU A 26 -13.69 -11.38 2.33
C LEU A 26 -14.28 -10.95 0.98
N PHE A 27 -15.59 -11.14 0.78
CA PHE A 27 -16.25 -10.74 -0.46
C PHE A 27 -16.24 -9.23 -0.62
N PHE A 28 -16.53 -8.48 0.45
CA PHE A 28 -16.46 -7.03 0.45
C PHE A 28 -15.04 -6.54 0.16
N LEU A 29 -14.03 -7.07 0.85
CA LEU A 29 -12.63 -6.70 0.64
C LEU A 29 -12.12 -7.11 -0.75
N PHE A 30 -12.56 -8.23 -1.31
CA PHE A 30 -12.17 -8.62 -2.66
C PHE A 30 -12.77 -7.71 -3.74
N PHE A 31 -14.03 -7.27 -3.58
CA PHE A 31 -14.70 -6.40 -4.56
C PHE A 31 -14.35 -4.91 -4.40
N TYR A 32 -14.11 -4.43 -3.17
CA TYR A 32 -13.82 -3.02 -2.87
C TYR A 32 -12.36 -2.75 -2.52
N GLY A 33 -11.56 -3.77 -2.17
CA GLY A 33 -10.17 -3.62 -1.78
C GLY A 33 -9.21 -3.43 -2.95
N ASP A 34 -9.61 -3.79 -4.18
CA ASP A 34 -8.82 -3.51 -5.39
C ASP A 34 -8.75 -1.99 -5.70
N THR A 35 -9.69 -1.19 -5.19
CA THR A 35 -9.72 0.27 -5.42
C THR A 35 -8.75 1.07 -4.53
N ASN A 36 -8.09 0.43 -3.57
CA ASN A 36 -7.03 1.08 -2.81
C ASN A 36 -5.73 0.45 -3.25
N GLU A 37 -5.22 0.97 -4.37
CA GLU A 37 -3.83 0.84 -4.76
C GLU A 37 -2.99 0.97 -3.49
N ASP A 38 -2.33 -0.14 -3.13
CA ASP A 38 -1.39 -0.20 -2.04
C ASP A 38 -0.31 0.86 -2.31
N GLU A 39 -0.51 2.07 -1.78
CA GLU A 39 0.57 2.95 -1.34
C GLU A 39 1.17 2.37 -0.04
N PHE A 40 1.45 1.07 -0.07
CA PHE A 40 2.59 0.51 0.63
C PHE A 40 3.76 0.61 -0.35
N THR A 41 4.11 1.85 -0.70
CA THR A 41 5.45 2.15 -1.18
C THR A 41 6.38 1.64 -0.10
N ASP A 42 7.14 0.62 -0.46
CA ASP A 42 8.23 0.10 0.31
C ASP A 42 9.14 1.29 0.68
N ASP A 43 9.02 1.81 1.92
CA ASP A 43 9.91 2.80 2.53
C ASP A 43 11.34 2.21 2.74
N ASN A 44 11.77 1.31 1.84
CA ASN A 44 13.12 0.79 1.70
C ASN A 44 13.78 1.29 0.41
N ALA A 45 13.23 2.31 -0.26
CA ALA A 45 14.05 3.13 -1.14
C ALA A 45 14.91 4.07 -0.27
N THR A 46 15.97 3.53 0.34
CA THR A 46 17.08 4.37 0.82
C THR A 46 17.74 4.96 -0.44
N GLU A 47 17.21 6.08 -0.91
CA GLU A 47 17.87 6.93 -1.88
C GLU A 47 19.12 7.49 -1.21
N PHE A 48 20.25 6.81 -1.39
CA PHE A 48 21.54 7.41 -1.15
C PHE A 48 21.70 8.54 -2.16
N GLU A 49 21.48 9.78 -1.73
CA GLU A 49 21.89 10.95 -2.47
C GLU A 49 23.42 10.92 -2.60
N GLU A 50 23.92 10.48 -3.76
CA GLU A 50 25.30 10.68 -4.13
C GLU A 50 25.52 12.18 -4.33
N VAL A 51 25.98 12.87 -3.30
CA VAL A 51 26.50 14.24 -3.37
C VAL A 51 27.83 14.25 -4.13
N THR A 52 27.78 13.99 -5.44
CA THR A 52 28.87 14.38 -6.34
C THR A 52 28.80 15.89 -6.48
N SER A 53 29.64 16.59 -5.71
CA SER A 53 29.86 18.03 -5.81
C SER A 53 30.55 18.35 -7.14
N THR A 54 29.80 18.41 -8.24
CA THR A 54 30.31 19.04 -9.46
C THR A 54 30.28 20.55 -9.27
N ASN A 55 31.40 21.14 -8.85
CA ASN A 55 31.64 22.57 -8.90
C ASN A 55 31.90 22.98 -10.37
N PRO A 56 30.97 23.65 -11.10
CA PRO A 56 31.29 24.23 -12.38
C PRO A 56 31.72 25.68 -12.14
N GLN A 57 32.86 25.86 -11.47
CA GLN A 57 33.55 27.14 -11.48
C GLN A 57 34.30 27.26 -12.80
N ASN A 58 33.93 28.26 -13.61
CA ASN A 58 34.83 29.10 -14.44
C ASN A 58 34.67 29.18 -15.97
N ASN A 59 33.48 29.00 -16.58
CA ASN A 59 33.38 29.12 -18.04
C ASN A 59 32.91 30.50 -18.55
N SER A 60 32.32 31.36 -17.72
CA SER A 60 31.62 32.56 -18.22
C SER A 60 32.50 33.78 -18.53
N LEU A 61 33.81 33.71 -18.23
CA LEU A 61 34.73 34.83 -18.46
C LEU A 61 35.49 34.71 -19.78
N VAL A 62 35.50 33.53 -20.39
CA VAL A 62 36.20 33.27 -21.66
C VAL A 62 35.42 33.82 -22.86
N SER A 63 34.08 33.81 -22.81
CA SER A 63 33.24 34.25 -23.93
C SER A 63 33.18 35.78 -24.10
N LEU A 64 33.44 36.56 -23.06
CA LEU A 64 33.46 38.03 -23.15
C LEU A 64 34.75 38.55 -23.81
N LEU A 65 35.88 37.88 -23.62
CA LEU A 65 37.15 38.28 -24.25
C LEU A 65 37.20 37.96 -25.75
N THR A 66 36.47 36.94 -26.22
CA THR A 66 36.46 36.57 -27.66
C THR A 66 35.55 37.47 -28.50
N SER A 67 34.65 38.22 -27.87
CA SER A 67 33.71 39.11 -28.58
C SER A 67 34.27 40.52 -28.83
N GLU A 68 35.39 40.90 -28.20
CA GLU A 68 35.96 42.25 -28.33
C GLU A 68 37.06 42.34 -29.42
N VAL A 69 37.48 41.21 -30.00
CA VAL A 69 38.57 41.15 -31.01
C VAL A 69 38.09 40.70 -32.41
N ALA A 70 36.78 40.79 -32.69
CA ALA A 70 36.21 40.56 -34.02
C ALA A 70 35.44 41.80 -34.49
#